data_AF-A0A815B7B9-F1
#
_entry.id   AF-A0A815B7B9-F1
#
_cell.length_a   1.000
_cell.length_b   1.000
_cell.length_c   1.000
_cell.angle_alpha   90.00
_cell.angle_beta   90.00
_cell.angle_gamma   90.00
#
_symmetry.space_group_name_H-M   'P 1'
#
loop_
_entity.id
_entity.type
_entity.pdbx_description
1 polymer ?
#
loop_
_entity_poly.entity_id
_entity_poly.type
_entity_poly.pdbx_seq_one_letter_code
_entity_poly.pdbx_strand_id
1 'polypeptide(L)'
;MAQTVSPVIYSPNDQPERVLPNHFIIWLDQHIGLPEECIMLKCTFILAMNPTSGSYERSLNTDDIDRSIRLDAPLLVQLDNVEFMFQVFDNVEKCFQTIEKNRDKRIFLITSGSKGKILIPSLVINFPEIFKKGNWMYVFCANMNMVPVGDIVPTNTWAIHFLDHILMFDHQDDLLVRMVSDIAHYFTTKANDLKNNQQYDNACQYLTWSKQMHNRYELLTHRSMTNKVNEIDQEIVVIKQRQREQLPNDDEDGYGEACGD
;
A
#
# COMPACT_ATOMS: atom_id res chain seq x y z
N MET A 1 -27.20 -2.07 49.02
CA MET A 1 -26.30 -0.93 48.77
C MET A 1 -25.81 -1.07 47.33
N ALA A 2 -26.23 -0.18 46.43
CA ALA A 2 -25.83 -0.23 45.03
C ALA A 2 -24.48 0.48 44.87
N GLN A 3 -23.47 -0.22 44.35
CA GLN A 3 -22.18 0.37 44.00
C GLN A 3 -22.34 1.14 42.70
N THR A 4 -22.32 2.46 42.79
CA THR A 4 -22.17 3.36 41.63
C THR A 4 -20.74 3.25 41.11
N VAL A 5 -20.58 2.57 39.98
CA VAL A 5 -19.32 2.56 39.23
C VAL A 5 -19.20 3.89 38.50
N SER A 6 -18.24 4.73 38.93
CA SER A 6 -17.94 5.99 38.25
C SER A 6 -17.38 5.70 36.85
N PRO A 7 -17.86 6.38 35.79
CA PRO A 7 -17.33 6.20 34.45
C PRO A 7 -15.87 6.67 34.39
N VAL A 8 -15.02 5.82 33.82
CA VAL A 8 -13.63 6.17 33.50
C VAL A 8 -13.67 7.24 32.40
N ILE A 9 -13.32 8.47 32.77
CA ILE A 9 -13.17 9.59 31.83
C ILE A 9 -11.77 9.47 31.23
N TYR A 10 -11.67 8.96 29.99
CA TYR A 10 -10.42 8.98 29.25
C TYR A 10 -10.10 10.42 28.81
N SER A 11 -8.85 10.84 29.02
CA SER A 11 -8.37 12.13 28.54
C SER A 11 -8.33 12.10 27.00
N PRO A 12 -8.81 13.14 26.29
CA PRO A 12 -8.72 13.21 24.83
C PRO A 12 -7.29 13.11 24.25
N ASN A 13 -6.27 13.29 25.10
CA ASN A 13 -4.86 13.20 24.74
C ASN A 13 -4.25 11.80 24.91
N ASP A 14 -5.01 10.81 25.40
CA ASP A 14 -4.52 9.43 25.60
C ASP A 14 -4.79 8.51 24.40
N GLN A 15 -5.20 9.05 23.25
CA GLN A 15 -5.32 8.25 22.04
C GLN A 15 -3.91 7.92 21.54
N PRO A 16 -3.52 6.63 21.46
CA PRO A 16 -2.21 6.25 20.93
C PRO A 16 -2.05 6.87 19.55
N GLU A 17 -0.90 7.50 19.29
CA GLU A 17 -0.59 8.04 17.97
C GLU A 17 -0.86 6.98 16.91
N ARG A 18 -1.78 7.28 16.00
CA ARG A 18 -2.13 6.36 14.93
C ARG A 18 -0.88 6.17 14.06
N VAL A 19 -0.30 4.97 14.11
CA VAL A 19 0.81 4.60 13.25
C VAL A 19 0.33 4.61 11.80
N LEU A 20 0.91 5.50 10.99
CA LEU A 20 0.58 5.59 9.56
C LEU A 20 1.17 4.40 8.80
N PRO A 21 0.52 3.95 7.70
CA PRO A 21 1.09 2.93 6.84
C PRO A 21 2.48 3.31 6.33
N ASN A 22 3.38 2.33 6.29
CA ASN A 22 4.74 2.49 5.77
C ASN A 22 4.85 2.22 4.25
N HIS A 23 3.71 2.14 3.57
CA HIS A 23 3.60 1.92 2.14
C HIS A 23 2.73 3.02 1.53
N PHE A 24 3.20 3.54 0.40
CA PHE A 24 2.73 4.77 -0.19
C PHE A 24 2.48 4.56 -1.68
N ILE A 25 1.27 4.83 -2.13
CA ILE A 25 0.94 4.92 -3.55
C ILE A 25 1.02 6.39 -3.96
N ILE A 26 1.85 6.68 -4.95
CA ILE A 26 1.99 8.03 -5.51
C ILE A 26 1.53 7.99 -6.96
N TRP A 27 0.67 8.92 -7.35
CA TRP A 27 0.18 9.02 -8.72
C TRP A 27 0.50 10.39 -9.31
N LEU A 28 1.41 10.44 -10.30
CA LEU A 28 1.76 11.66 -11.04
C LEU A 28 1.19 11.62 -12.45
N ASP A 29 0.16 12.42 -12.70
CA ASP A 29 -0.58 12.42 -13.96
C ASP A 29 -1.28 13.78 -14.16
N GLN A 30 -1.37 14.26 -15.40
CA GLN A 30 -2.02 15.54 -15.71
C GLN A 30 -3.54 15.44 -15.90
N HIS A 31 -4.05 14.24 -16.11
CA HIS A 31 -5.42 13.91 -16.45
C HIS A 31 -6.16 13.24 -15.29
N ILE A 32 -5.47 12.84 -14.24
CA ILE A 32 -6.08 12.12 -13.10
C ILE A 32 -7.18 12.91 -12.37
N GLY A 33 -7.11 14.25 -12.38
CA GLY A 33 -8.19 15.10 -11.86
C GLY A 33 -9.43 15.17 -12.75
N LEU A 34 -9.39 14.66 -13.99
CA LEU A 34 -10.53 14.72 -14.91
C LEU A 34 -11.54 13.60 -14.60
N PRO A 35 -12.85 13.89 -14.44
CA PRO A 35 -13.86 12.90 -14.06
C PRO A 35 -13.93 11.66 -14.96
N GLU A 36 -13.72 11.85 -16.27
CA GLU A 36 -13.82 10.84 -17.32
C GLU A 36 -12.58 9.94 -17.44
N GLU A 37 -11.47 10.34 -16.81
CA GLU A 37 -10.19 9.64 -16.93
C GLU A 37 -9.94 8.70 -15.76
N CYS A 38 -9.37 7.54 -16.05
CA CYS A 38 -8.93 6.55 -15.06
C CYS A 38 -10.02 6.08 -14.07
N ILE A 39 -11.30 6.11 -14.46
CA ILE A 39 -12.46 5.83 -13.59
C ILE A 39 -12.28 4.51 -12.83
N MET A 40 -11.95 3.41 -13.52
CA MET A 40 -11.82 2.09 -12.89
C MET A 40 -10.68 2.05 -11.86
N LEU A 41 -9.55 2.65 -12.19
CA LEU A 41 -8.40 2.70 -11.30
C LEU A 41 -8.67 3.60 -10.07
N LYS A 42 -9.42 4.71 -10.22
CA LYS A 42 -9.90 5.52 -9.09
C LYS A 42 -10.86 4.74 -8.20
N CYS A 43 -11.84 4.06 -8.80
CA CYS A 43 -12.86 3.30 -8.07
C CYS A 43 -12.30 2.15 -7.25
N THR A 44 -11.10 1.67 -7.60
CA THR A 44 -10.40 0.60 -6.88
C THR A 44 -9.90 1.03 -5.50
N PHE A 45 -9.61 2.33 -5.31
CA PHE A 45 -9.20 2.85 -4.02
C PHE A 45 -10.43 3.32 -3.23
N ILE A 46 -10.58 2.85 -2.00
CA ILE A 46 -11.69 3.21 -1.11
C ILE A 46 -11.15 4.17 -0.06
N LEU A 47 -11.88 5.22 0.30
CA LEU A 47 -11.48 6.05 1.43
C LEU A 47 -11.66 5.29 2.74
N ALA A 48 -10.60 5.18 3.54
CA ALA A 48 -10.73 4.66 4.89
C ALA A 48 -11.42 5.71 5.77
N MET A 49 -12.54 5.40 6.45
CA MET A 49 -13.00 6.31 7.51
C MET A 49 -13.50 5.68 8.82
N ASN A 50 -12.86 6.24 9.86
CA ASN A 50 -13.22 6.44 11.26
C ASN A 50 -13.84 5.25 12.03
N PRO A 51 -13.04 4.57 12.89
CA PRO A 51 -13.53 3.48 13.75
C PRO A 51 -14.59 3.91 14.76
N THR A 52 -14.82 5.21 14.93
CA THR A 52 -15.76 5.79 15.90
C THR A 52 -17.14 6.09 15.29
N SER A 53 -17.23 6.30 13.97
CA SER A 53 -18.48 6.75 13.31
C SER A 53 -19.17 5.68 12.47
N GLY A 54 -18.56 4.49 12.30
CA GLY A 54 -19.17 3.36 11.61
C GLY A 54 -19.51 3.59 10.14
N SER A 55 -18.95 4.62 9.50
CA SER A 55 -19.09 4.93 8.07
C SER A 55 -17.82 5.70 7.66
N TYR A 56 -17.12 5.36 6.56
CA TYR A 56 -17.61 5.09 5.20
C TYR A 56 -16.77 4.05 4.42
N GLU A 57 -17.46 3.21 3.64
CA GLU A 57 -16.93 2.53 2.44
C GLU A 57 -17.43 3.32 1.21
N ARG A 58 -16.69 4.35 0.79
CA ARG A 58 -16.94 4.97 -0.52
C ARG A 58 -15.68 4.99 -1.35
N SER A 59 -15.80 4.65 -2.62
CA SER A 59 -14.72 4.78 -3.58
C SER A 59 -14.20 6.22 -3.64
N LEU A 60 -12.91 6.34 -3.91
CA LEU A 60 -12.24 7.60 -4.22
C LEU A 60 -12.95 8.23 -5.42
N ASN A 61 -13.34 9.49 -5.29
CA ASN A 61 -13.96 10.25 -6.37
C ASN A 61 -13.07 11.42 -6.80
N THR A 62 -13.51 12.15 -7.82
CA THR A 62 -12.80 13.32 -8.35
C THR A 62 -12.55 14.39 -7.28
N ASP A 63 -13.53 14.66 -6.40
CA ASP A 63 -13.38 15.69 -5.36
C ASP A 63 -12.27 15.35 -4.35
N ASP A 64 -12.08 14.06 -4.06
CA ASP A 64 -11.00 13.59 -3.19
C ASP A 64 -9.63 13.78 -3.84
N ILE A 65 -9.53 13.45 -5.12
CA ILE A 65 -8.31 13.64 -5.92
C ILE A 65 -7.96 15.11 -5.99
N ASP A 66 -8.93 15.94 -6.36
CA ASP A 66 -8.77 17.39 -6.42
C ASP A 66 -8.37 17.98 -5.07
N ARG A 67 -8.93 17.45 -3.98
CA ARG A 67 -8.53 17.85 -2.63
C ARG A 67 -7.09 17.44 -2.33
N SER A 68 -6.67 16.23 -2.67
CA SER A 68 -5.28 15.78 -2.47
C SER A 68 -4.30 16.68 -3.23
N ILE A 69 -4.61 17.02 -4.49
CA ILE A 69 -3.80 17.92 -5.32
C ILE A 69 -3.74 19.33 -4.72
N ARG A 70 -4.90 19.92 -4.36
CA ARG A 70 -4.95 21.29 -3.82
C ARG A 70 -4.30 21.44 -2.45
N LEU A 71 -4.53 20.48 -1.55
CA LEU A 71 -3.99 20.52 -0.20
C LEU A 71 -2.55 20.03 -0.11
N ASP A 72 -2.02 19.44 -1.18
CA ASP A 72 -0.68 18.83 -1.22
C ASP A 72 -0.47 17.84 -0.06
N ALA A 73 -1.53 17.08 0.24
CA ALA A 73 -1.60 16.22 1.40
C ALA A 73 -2.02 14.80 0.98
N PRO A 74 -1.43 13.76 1.61
CA PRO A 74 -1.80 12.39 1.34
C PRO A 74 -3.16 12.06 1.98
N LEU A 75 -3.90 11.21 1.29
CA LEU A 75 -5.13 10.59 1.74
C LEU A 75 -4.83 9.20 2.28
N LEU A 76 -5.59 8.78 3.29
CA LEU A 76 -5.59 7.39 3.71
C LEU A 76 -6.65 6.63 2.92
N VAL A 77 -6.21 5.64 2.15
CA VAL A 77 -7.10 4.81 1.31
C VAL A 77 -6.96 3.34 1.71
N GLN A 78 -7.93 2.54 1.32
CA GLN A 78 -7.90 1.09 1.40
C GLN A 78 -7.89 0.47 0.01
N LEU A 79 -7.10 -0.58 -0.12
CA LEU A 79 -7.14 -1.54 -1.22
C LEU A 79 -7.39 -2.92 -0.58
N ASP A 80 -8.60 -3.44 -0.74
CA ASP A 80 -9.07 -4.70 -0.13
C ASP A 80 -8.74 -4.82 1.37
N ASN A 81 -9.08 -3.79 2.16
CA ASN A 81 -8.84 -3.66 3.60
C ASN A 81 -7.38 -3.49 4.04
N VAL A 82 -6.47 -3.24 3.10
CA VAL A 82 -5.10 -2.83 3.40
C VAL A 82 -5.00 -1.31 3.28
N GLU A 83 -4.56 -0.63 4.34
CA GLU A 83 -4.47 0.83 4.37
C GLU A 83 -3.19 1.34 3.68
N PHE A 84 -3.32 2.25 2.71
CA PHE A 84 -2.20 2.91 2.04
C PHE A 84 -2.25 4.41 2.30
N MET A 85 -1.07 5.04 2.41
CA MET A 85 -0.98 6.46 2.09
C MET A 85 -1.11 6.62 0.57
N PHE A 86 -1.92 7.55 0.11
CA PHE A 86 -2.16 7.81 -1.31
C PHE A 86 -2.07 9.31 -1.59
N GLN A 87 -1.26 9.70 -2.57
CA GLN A 87 -1.15 11.11 -2.93
C GLN A 87 -1.05 11.28 -4.44
N VAL A 88 -1.80 12.27 -4.92
CA VAL A 88 -1.88 12.60 -6.35
C VAL A 88 -1.16 13.91 -6.62
N PHE A 89 -0.43 13.95 -7.72
CA PHE A 89 0.31 15.12 -8.15
C PHE A 89 0.01 15.44 -9.62
N ASP A 90 -0.15 16.74 -9.88
CA ASP A 90 -0.08 17.34 -11.20
C ASP A 90 1.25 18.07 -11.43
N ASN A 91 2.14 18.10 -10.43
CA ASN A 91 3.41 18.82 -10.47
C ASN A 91 4.59 17.86 -10.20
N VAL A 92 5.57 17.83 -11.12
CA VAL A 92 6.73 16.92 -11.06
C VAL A 92 7.62 17.22 -9.85
N GLU A 93 7.89 18.50 -9.58
CA GLU A 93 8.78 18.93 -8.50
C GLU A 93 8.21 18.55 -7.13
N LYS A 94 6.92 18.82 -6.90
CA LYS A 94 6.23 18.43 -5.67
C LYS A 94 6.22 16.91 -5.46
N CYS A 95 5.99 16.15 -6.53
CA CYS A 95 6.04 14.70 -6.50
C CYS A 95 7.45 14.20 -6.09
N PHE A 96 8.50 14.75 -6.72
CA PHE A 96 9.89 14.42 -6.41
C PHE A 96 10.23 14.70 -4.94
N GLN A 97 9.92 15.91 -4.45
CA GLN A 97 10.14 16.29 -3.04
C GLN A 97 9.38 15.39 -2.06
N THR A 98 8.19 14.92 -2.43
CA THR A 98 7.42 14.00 -1.59
C THR A 98 8.05 12.61 -1.54
N ILE A 99 8.54 12.10 -2.67
CA ILE A 99 9.29 10.85 -2.74
C ILE A 99 10.55 10.94 -1.87
N GLU A 100 11.30 12.03 -1.99
CA GLU A 100 12.51 12.28 -1.19
C GLU A 100 12.21 12.24 0.32
N LYS A 101 11.14 12.93 0.76
CA LYS A 101 10.71 12.98 2.17
C LYS A 101 10.23 11.63 2.71
N ASN A 102 9.81 10.70 1.84
CA ASN A 102 9.24 9.41 2.22
C ASN A 102 10.09 8.23 1.72
N ARG A 103 11.40 8.44 1.51
CA ARG A 103 12.32 7.42 0.97
C ARG A 103 12.48 6.18 1.84
N ASP A 104 12.15 6.29 3.12
CA ASP A 104 12.15 5.20 4.09
C ASP A 104 10.93 4.26 3.93
N LYS A 105 9.91 4.69 3.18
CA LYS A 105 8.69 3.93 2.92
C LYS A 105 8.77 3.16 1.61
N ARG A 106 7.93 2.13 1.48
CA ARG A 106 7.74 1.47 0.20
C ARG A 106 6.85 2.32 -0.71
N ILE A 107 7.39 2.82 -1.81
CA ILE A 107 6.66 3.65 -2.79
C ILE A 107 6.23 2.80 -3.99
N PHE A 108 4.94 2.88 -4.34
CA PHE A 108 4.36 2.37 -5.58
C PHE A 108 3.99 3.59 -6.45
N LEU A 109 4.86 3.91 -7.42
CA LEU A 109 4.71 5.09 -8.25
C LEU A 109 3.95 4.75 -9.54
N ILE A 110 2.81 5.40 -9.75
CA ILE A 110 2.06 5.40 -11.01
C ILE A 110 2.34 6.75 -11.70
N THR A 111 2.71 6.74 -12.97
CA THR A 111 2.85 7.97 -13.75
C THR A 111 2.43 7.78 -15.20
N SER A 112 2.13 8.87 -15.89
CA SER A 112 1.79 8.84 -17.31
C SER A 112 2.42 9.99 -18.10
N GLY A 113 2.47 9.79 -19.42
CA GLY A 113 2.73 10.84 -20.40
C GLY A 113 4.04 11.61 -20.21
N SER A 114 3.97 12.92 -20.44
CA SER A 114 5.13 13.82 -20.41
C SER A 114 5.73 14.01 -19.01
N LYS A 115 4.95 13.78 -17.95
CA LYS A 115 5.44 13.93 -16.56
C LYS A 115 6.39 12.79 -16.17
N GLY A 116 6.06 11.56 -16.57
CA GLY A 116 6.94 10.40 -16.38
C GLY A 116 8.32 10.59 -17.02
N LYS A 117 8.36 11.20 -18.22
CA LYS A 117 9.60 11.53 -18.94
C LYS A 117 10.57 12.39 -18.13
N ILE A 118 10.06 13.27 -17.27
CA ILE A 118 10.88 14.19 -16.46
C ILE A 118 11.19 13.55 -15.11
N LEU A 119 10.20 12.93 -14.47
CA LEU A 119 10.35 12.38 -13.13
C LEU A 119 11.27 11.15 -13.09
N ILE A 120 11.04 10.16 -13.95
CA ILE A 120 11.71 8.86 -13.87
C ILE A 120 13.24 8.96 -13.99
N PRO A 121 13.81 9.69 -14.98
CA PRO A 121 15.27 9.86 -15.04
C PRO A 121 15.83 10.45 -13.74
N SER A 122 15.16 11.45 -13.18
CA SER A 122 15.56 12.11 -11.94
C SER A 122 15.53 11.14 -10.76
N LEU A 123 14.51 10.30 -10.66
CA LEU A 123 14.40 9.30 -9.58
C LEU A 123 15.47 8.22 -9.68
N VAL A 124 15.74 7.70 -10.88
CA VAL A 124 16.78 6.67 -11.09
C VAL A 124 18.17 7.21 -10.76
N ILE A 125 18.45 8.48 -11.08
CA ILE A 125 19.74 9.11 -10.80
C ILE A 125 19.90 9.42 -9.30
N ASN A 126 18.87 9.98 -8.66
CA ASN A 126 19.00 10.49 -7.29
C ASN A 126 18.68 9.44 -6.22
N PHE A 127 17.88 8.42 -6.54
CA PHE A 127 17.42 7.40 -5.59
C PHE A 127 17.55 5.96 -6.16
N PRO A 128 18.74 5.55 -6.64
CA PRO A 128 18.93 4.25 -7.29
C PRO A 128 18.62 3.06 -6.37
N GLU A 129 18.75 3.21 -5.05
CA GLU A 129 18.45 2.19 -4.06
C GLU A 129 16.95 1.93 -3.88
N ILE A 130 16.13 2.97 -4.09
CA ILE A 130 14.67 2.90 -3.99
C ILE A 130 14.12 2.28 -5.27
N PHE A 131 14.57 2.76 -6.43
CA PHE A 131 14.04 2.40 -7.75
C PHE A 131 14.96 1.45 -8.52
N LYS A 132 15.49 0.43 -7.85
CA LYS A 132 16.26 -0.67 -8.49
C LYS A 132 15.34 -1.71 -9.12
N LYS A 133 15.92 -2.60 -9.93
CA LYS A 133 15.22 -3.76 -10.50
C LYS A 133 14.42 -4.53 -9.43
N GLY A 134 13.14 -4.76 -9.69
CA GLY A 134 12.19 -5.36 -8.73
C GLY A 134 11.38 -4.35 -7.90
N ASN A 135 11.78 -3.07 -7.91
CA ASN A 135 11.05 -1.95 -7.31
C ASN A 135 10.49 -1.06 -8.43
N TRP A 136 9.58 -1.67 -9.20
CA TRP A 136 9.09 -1.10 -10.45
C TRP A 136 8.29 0.19 -10.24
N MET A 137 8.51 1.15 -11.14
CA MET A 137 7.62 2.28 -11.35
C MET A 137 6.64 1.92 -12.48
N TYR A 138 5.35 2.13 -12.24
CA TYR A 138 4.29 1.81 -13.19
C TYR A 138 4.03 3.02 -14.08
N VAL A 139 4.22 2.85 -15.38
CA VAL A 139 3.96 3.89 -16.39
C VAL A 139 2.67 3.53 -17.11
N PHE A 140 1.58 4.19 -16.72
CA PHE A 140 0.29 4.07 -17.39
C PHE A 140 0.26 4.93 -18.64
N CYS A 141 -0.09 4.33 -19.76
CA CYS A 141 -0.01 4.94 -21.07
C CYS A 141 -1.40 4.91 -21.73
N ALA A 142 -2.36 5.61 -21.13
CA ALA A 142 -3.76 5.68 -21.59
C ALA A 142 -3.93 5.97 -23.10
N ASN A 143 -2.97 6.68 -23.72
CA ASN A 143 -2.95 7.03 -25.14
C ASN A 143 -1.61 6.63 -25.80
N MET A 144 -1.31 5.32 -25.82
CA MET A 144 -0.18 4.80 -26.58
C MET A 144 -0.43 4.84 -28.09
N ASN A 145 0.17 5.80 -28.78
CA ASN A 145 0.59 5.57 -30.16
C ASN A 145 2.01 4.98 -30.14
N MET A 146 2.16 3.71 -29.76
CA MET A 146 3.46 3.02 -29.75
C MET A 146 4.02 2.80 -31.17
N VAL A 147 3.12 2.63 -32.13
CA VAL A 147 3.45 2.48 -33.54
C VAL A 147 3.16 3.81 -34.23
N PRO A 148 4.10 4.35 -35.02
CA PRO A 148 3.82 5.51 -35.85
C PRO A 148 2.66 5.18 -36.80
N VAL A 149 1.50 5.80 -36.60
CA VAL A 149 0.40 5.75 -37.56
C VAL A 149 0.40 7.11 -38.27
N GLY A 150 1.00 7.14 -39.46
CA GLY A 150 1.25 8.40 -40.19
C GLY A 150 2.31 9.27 -39.51
N ASP A 151 2.02 10.56 -39.36
CA ASP A 151 2.92 11.57 -38.77
C ASP A 151 2.87 11.62 -37.23
N ILE A 152 2.19 10.68 -36.58
CA ILE A 152 2.03 10.67 -35.13
C ILE A 152 3.31 10.13 -34.47
N VAL A 153 4.01 11.00 -33.74
CA VAL A 153 5.21 10.66 -32.98
C VAL A 153 4.84 9.86 -31.73
N PRO A 154 5.48 8.71 -31.46
CA PRO A 154 5.23 7.95 -30.24
C PRO A 154 5.54 8.77 -28.99
N THR A 155 4.59 8.81 -28.06
CA THR A 155 4.61 9.72 -26.90
C THR A 155 5.55 9.27 -25.78
N ASN A 156 5.93 7.99 -25.75
CA ASN A 156 6.68 7.37 -24.65
C ASN A 156 8.02 6.74 -25.06
N THR A 157 8.66 7.23 -26.13
CA THR A 157 9.97 6.72 -26.59
C THR A 157 11.07 6.80 -25.52
N TRP A 158 10.99 7.77 -24.61
CA TRP A 158 11.93 7.95 -23.50
C TRP A 158 12.00 6.73 -22.56
N ALA A 159 10.90 5.97 -22.47
CA ALA A 159 10.73 4.87 -21.54
C ALA A 159 11.67 3.69 -21.85
N ILE A 160 12.09 3.53 -23.11
CA ILE A 160 12.99 2.46 -23.55
C ILE A 160 14.34 2.47 -22.82
N HIS A 161 14.78 3.65 -22.37
CA HIS A 161 16.04 3.81 -21.64
C HIS A 161 15.94 3.40 -20.16
N PHE A 162 14.74 3.07 -19.69
CA PHE A 162 14.46 2.78 -18.27
C PHE A 162 13.72 1.46 -18.08
N LEU A 163 13.74 0.54 -19.06
CA LEU A 163 13.03 -0.74 -18.99
C LEU A 163 13.45 -1.63 -17.80
N ASP A 164 14.65 -1.43 -17.25
CA ASP A 164 15.11 -2.11 -16.02
C ASP A 164 14.51 -1.52 -14.72
N HIS A 165 13.80 -0.39 -14.82
CA HIS A 165 13.24 0.37 -13.70
C HIS A 165 11.72 0.56 -13.78
N ILE A 166 11.13 0.41 -14.96
CA ILE A 166 9.71 0.69 -15.20
C ILE A 166 8.95 -0.53 -15.74
N LEU A 167 7.65 -0.56 -15.49
CA LEU A 167 6.69 -1.41 -16.20
C LEU A 167 5.68 -0.52 -16.91
N MET A 168 5.41 -0.79 -18.19
CA MET A 168 4.52 0.02 -19.00
C MET A 168 3.21 -0.72 -19.27
N PHE A 169 2.08 -0.01 -19.19
CA PHE A 169 0.75 -0.56 -19.40
C PHE A 169 -0.08 0.40 -20.25
N ASP A 170 -0.83 -0.13 -21.20
CA ASP A 170 -1.83 0.59 -22.00
C ASP A 170 -3.25 0.39 -21.45
N HIS A 171 -3.47 -0.66 -20.65
CA HIS A 171 -4.74 -0.92 -19.96
C HIS A 171 -4.64 -0.78 -18.43
N GLN A 172 -5.68 -0.19 -17.83
CA GLN A 172 -5.76 0.04 -16.38
C GLN A 172 -5.79 -1.28 -15.60
N ASP A 173 -6.49 -2.28 -16.12
CA ASP A 173 -6.66 -3.58 -15.47
C ASP A 173 -5.33 -4.32 -15.38
N ASP A 174 -4.52 -4.31 -16.44
CA ASP A 174 -3.20 -4.95 -16.46
C ASP A 174 -2.24 -4.28 -15.47
N LEU A 175 -2.26 -2.94 -15.38
CA LEU A 175 -1.50 -2.20 -14.38
C LEU A 175 -1.92 -2.62 -12.98
N LEU A 176 -3.23 -2.64 -12.72
CA LEU A 176 -3.76 -2.96 -11.40
C LEU A 176 -3.43 -4.40 -10.99
N VAL A 177 -3.65 -5.37 -11.89
CA VAL A 177 -3.29 -6.78 -11.70
C VAL A 177 -1.82 -6.90 -11.32
N ARG A 178 -0.94 -6.23 -12.08
CA ARG A 178 0.50 -6.31 -11.82
C ARG A 178 0.89 -5.65 -10.49
N MET A 179 0.35 -4.47 -10.21
CA MET A 179 0.63 -3.73 -8.98
C MET A 179 0.16 -4.51 -7.74
N VAL A 180 -1.04 -5.08 -7.75
CA VAL A 180 -1.56 -5.93 -6.66
C VAL A 180 -0.64 -7.14 -6.43
N SER A 181 -0.15 -7.77 -7.50
CA SER A 181 0.81 -8.87 -7.40
C SER A 181 2.14 -8.45 -6.76
N ASP A 182 2.70 -7.32 -7.19
CA ASP A 182 3.95 -6.79 -6.64
C ASP A 182 3.79 -6.31 -5.18
N ILE A 183 2.62 -5.77 -4.80
CA ILE A 183 2.28 -5.45 -3.40
C ILE A 183 2.21 -6.73 -2.55
N ALA A 184 1.55 -7.79 -3.02
CA ALA A 184 1.49 -9.07 -2.32
C ALA A 184 2.91 -9.62 -2.07
N HIS A 185 3.75 -9.59 -3.11
CA HIS A 185 5.14 -10.03 -3.01
C HIS A 185 5.95 -9.20 -2.01
N TYR A 186 5.78 -7.87 -2.01
CA TYR A 186 6.39 -6.99 -1.01
C TYR A 186 5.99 -7.40 0.41
N PHE A 187 4.70 -7.63 0.65
CA PHE A 187 4.22 -8.01 1.98
C PHE A 187 4.75 -9.38 2.44
N THR A 188 4.78 -10.38 1.56
CA THR A 188 5.41 -11.68 1.86
C THR A 188 6.89 -11.52 2.20
N THR A 189 7.64 -10.72 1.42
CA THR A 189 9.08 -10.50 1.66
C THR A 189 9.29 -9.82 3.01
N LYS A 190 8.53 -8.76 3.29
CA LYS A 190 8.64 -8.02 4.54
C LYS A 190 8.25 -8.87 5.75
N ALA A 191 7.22 -9.72 5.63
CA ALA A 191 6.86 -10.66 6.68
C ALA A 191 7.99 -11.63 7.01
N ASN A 192 8.71 -12.12 6.00
CA ASN A 192 9.85 -13.01 6.20
C ASN A 192 11.00 -12.31 6.94
N ASP A 193 11.31 -11.06 6.58
CA ASP A 193 12.32 -10.26 7.29
C ASP A 193 11.93 -10.05 8.76
N LEU A 194 10.67 -9.68 9.02
CA LEU A 194 10.13 -9.47 10.37
C LEU A 194 10.16 -10.77 11.20
N LYS A 195 9.79 -11.89 10.59
CA LYS A 195 9.85 -13.22 11.21
C LYS A 195 11.29 -13.58 11.61
N ASN A 196 12.27 -13.32 10.75
CA ASN A 196 13.68 -13.59 11.05
C ASN A 196 14.20 -12.71 12.21
N ASN A 197 13.64 -11.52 12.36
CA ASN A 197 13.91 -10.61 13.48
C ASN A 197 13.01 -10.86 14.71
N GLN A 198 12.28 -11.98 14.74
CA GLN A 198 11.37 -12.39 15.83
C GLN A 198 10.24 -11.37 16.11
N GLN A 199 9.91 -10.52 15.15
CA GLN A 199 8.80 -9.55 15.22
C GLN A 199 7.52 -10.20 14.69
N TYR A 200 7.03 -11.20 15.40
CA TYR A 200 6.00 -12.11 14.90
C TYR A 200 4.62 -11.47 14.68
N ASP A 201 4.21 -10.51 15.51
CA ASP A 201 2.90 -9.83 15.33
C ASP A 201 2.88 -9.07 14.02
N ASN A 202 3.94 -8.30 13.76
CA ASN A 202 4.11 -7.58 12.51
C ASN A 202 4.20 -8.57 11.34
N ALA A 203 4.96 -9.66 11.47
CA ALA A 203 5.06 -10.67 10.41
C ALA A 203 3.68 -11.27 10.05
N CYS A 204 2.87 -11.62 11.05
CA CYS A 204 1.49 -12.10 10.87
C CYS A 204 0.60 -11.07 10.15
N GLN A 205 0.71 -9.80 10.52
CA GLN A 205 -0.07 -8.73 9.89
C GLN A 205 0.29 -8.59 8.40
N TYR A 206 1.57 -8.62 8.07
CA TYR A 206 2.04 -8.55 6.68
C TYR A 206 1.63 -9.77 5.86
N LEU A 207 1.67 -10.98 6.42
CA LEU A 207 1.14 -12.16 5.72
C LEU A 207 -0.37 -12.06 5.48
N THR A 208 -1.10 -11.49 6.43
CA THR A 208 -2.54 -11.24 6.28
C THR A 208 -2.82 -10.27 5.13
N TRP A 209 -2.09 -9.16 5.05
CA TRP A 209 -2.17 -8.23 3.92
C TRP A 209 -1.75 -8.88 2.60
N SER A 210 -0.70 -9.70 2.61
CA SER A 210 -0.28 -10.46 1.42
C SER A 210 -1.38 -11.39 0.91
N LYS A 211 -2.07 -12.09 1.81
CA LYS A 211 -3.22 -12.94 1.48
C LYS A 211 -4.37 -12.14 0.86
N GLN A 212 -4.70 -10.98 1.44
CA GLN A 212 -5.73 -10.09 0.89
C GLN A 212 -5.40 -9.66 -0.55
N MET A 213 -4.14 -9.30 -0.82
CA MET A 213 -3.69 -8.95 -2.16
C MET A 213 -3.72 -10.13 -3.15
N HIS A 214 -3.38 -11.34 -2.72
CA HIS A 214 -3.53 -12.53 -3.58
C HIS A 214 -4.99 -12.85 -3.91
N ASN A 215 -5.90 -12.71 -2.94
CA ASN A 215 -7.33 -12.86 -3.19
C ASN A 215 -7.83 -11.80 -4.19
N ARG A 216 -7.38 -10.55 -4.05
CA ARG A 216 -7.69 -9.50 -5.03
C ARG A 216 -7.17 -9.84 -6.42
N TYR A 217 -5.93 -10.31 -6.51
CA TYR A 217 -5.35 -10.74 -7.78
C TYR A 217 -6.18 -11.85 -8.45
N GLU A 218 -6.65 -12.83 -7.68
CA GLU A 218 -7.54 -13.89 -8.17
C GLU A 218 -8.87 -13.32 -8.70
N LEU A 219 -9.46 -12.34 -8.02
CA LEU A 219 -10.68 -11.66 -8.49
C LEU A 219 -10.45 -10.90 -9.80
N LEU A 220 -9.32 -10.21 -9.94
CA LEU A 220 -9.00 -9.41 -11.14
C LEU A 220 -8.63 -10.28 -12.35
N THR A 221 -8.01 -11.44 -12.13
CA THR A 221 -7.49 -12.29 -13.22
C THR A 221 -8.33 -13.53 -13.50
N HIS A 222 -9.28 -13.86 -12.62
CA HIS A 222 -9.99 -15.15 -12.59
C HIS A 222 -9.04 -16.37 -12.53
N ARG A 223 -7.82 -16.19 -12.01
CA ARG A 223 -6.84 -17.27 -11.84
C ARG A 223 -6.74 -17.65 -10.38
N SER A 224 -6.95 -18.94 -10.10
CA SER A 224 -6.86 -19.48 -8.75
C SER A 224 -5.45 -19.27 -8.16
N MET A 225 -5.42 -18.68 -6.95
CA MET A 225 -4.22 -18.53 -6.13
C MET A 225 -4.28 -19.41 -4.87
N THR A 226 -5.15 -20.43 -4.86
CA THR A 226 -5.45 -21.27 -3.69
C THR A 226 -4.18 -21.86 -3.06
N ASN A 227 -3.25 -22.38 -3.85
CA ASN A 227 -1.99 -22.92 -3.30
C ASN A 227 -1.20 -21.85 -2.55
N LYS A 228 -1.08 -20.66 -3.12
CA LYS A 228 -0.32 -19.56 -2.50
C LYS A 228 -0.99 -19.03 -1.24
N VAL A 229 -2.32 -18.93 -1.27
CA VAL A 229 -3.11 -18.54 -0.10
C VAL A 229 -2.97 -19.57 1.03
N ASN A 230 -3.01 -20.87 0.69
CA ASN A 230 -2.82 -21.95 1.67
C ASN A 230 -1.41 -21.95 2.28
N GLU A 231 -0.37 -21.70 1.47
CA GLU A 231 1.00 -21.52 1.99
C GLU A 231 1.07 -20.39 3.02
N ILE A 232 0.46 -19.25 2.71
CA ILE A 232 0.43 -18.09 3.62
C ILE A 232 -0.33 -18.42 4.91
N ASP A 233 -1.47 -19.12 4.82
CA ASP A 233 -2.24 -19.53 5.99
C ASP A 233 -1.45 -20.49 6.90
N GLN A 234 -0.75 -21.46 6.30
CA GLN A 234 0.14 -22.35 7.05
C GLN A 234 1.26 -21.57 7.74
N GLU A 235 1.85 -20.59 7.06
CA GLU A 235 2.91 -19.77 7.63
C GLU A 235 2.41 -18.92 8.81
N ILE A 236 1.21 -18.33 8.71
CA ILE A 236 0.56 -17.61 9.81
C ILE A 236 0.37 -18.53 11.02
N VAL A 237 -0.06 -19.78 10.83
CA VAL A 237 -0.23 -20.75 11.92
C VAL A 237 1.10 -21.04 12.60
N VAL A 238 2.18 -21.25 11.82
CA VAL A 238 3.53 -21.50 12.35
C VAL A 238 4.03 -20.30 13.19
N ILE A 239 3.84 -19.08 12.70
CA ILE A 239 4.26 -17.87 13.44
C ILE A 239 3.49 -17.75 14.75
N LYS A 240 2.16 -17.94 14.73
CA LYS A 240 1.32 -17.90 15.95
C LYS A 240 1.71 -18.95 16.98
N GLN A 241 2.11 -20.14 16.54
CA GLN A 241 2.60 -21.18 17.45
C GLN A 241 3.91 -20.76 18.13
N ARG A 242 4.87 -20.22 17.37
CA ARG A 242 6.14 -19.70 17.92
C ARG A 242 5.94 -18.55 18.91
N GLN A 243 4.95 -17.70 18.68
CA GLN A 243 4.60 -16.62 19.62
C GLN A 243 4.17 -17.18 20.97
N ARG A 244 3.34 -18.24 20.98
CA ARG A 244 2.88 -18.89 22.22
C ARG A 244 4.04 -19.53 22.98
N GLU A 245 4.99 -20.11 22.28
CA GLU A 245 6.19 -20.73 22.88
C GLU A 245 7.16 -19.71 23.50
N GLN A 246 7.06 -18.43 23.13
CA GLN A 246 7.90 -17.35 23.68
C GLN A 246 7.27 -16.61 24.86
N LEU A 247 5.97 -16.80 25.12
CA LEU A 247 5.35 -16.26 26.31
C LEU A 247 5.83 -17.09 27.51
N PRO A 248 6.44 -16.48 28.54
CA PRO A 248 6.78 -17.21 29.76
C PRO A 248 5.50 -17.84 30.32
N ASN A 249 5.63 -19.06 30.84
CA ASN A 249 4.56 -19.69 31.62
C ASN A 249 4.39 -18.87 32.90
N ASP A 250 3.59 -17.80 32.85
CA ASP A 250 3.21 -16.99 34.01
C ASP A 250 2.26 -17.75 34.97
N ASP A 251 2.01 -19.04 34.72
CA ASP A 251 1.12 -19.91 35.50
C ASP A 251 1.81 -20.61 36.70
N GLU A 252 3.05 -20.24 37.08
CA GLU A 252 3.74 -20.83 38.25
C GLU A 252 4.03 -19.87 39.42
N ASP A 253 3.34 -18.73 39.53
CA ASP A 253 3.32 -17.99 40.81
C ASP A 253 2.29 -18.58 41.78
N GLY A 254 2.73 -19.68 42.40
CA GLY A 254 2.44 -20.14 43.75
C GLY A 254 1.20 -19.60 44.46
N TYR A 255 0.17 -20.43 44.53
CA TYR A 255 -0.61 -20.57 45.76
C TYR A 255 0.34 -21.08 46.87
N GLY A 256 1.13 -20.18 47.46
CA GLY A 256 1.76 -20.42 48.74
C GLY A 256 0.67 -20.53 49.79
N GLU A 257 0.30 -21.77 50.13
CA GLU A 257 -0.43 -22.12 51.33
C GLU A 257 0.22 -21.43 52.54
N ALA A 258 -0.38 -20.34 52.99
CA ALA A 258 -0.15 -19.82 54.33
C ALA A 258 -0.90 -20.71 55.33
N CYS A 259 -0.35 -21.89 55.60
CA CYS A 259 -0.64 -22.63 56.83
C CYS A 259 0.46 -22.26 57.85
N GLY A 260 0.06 -21.55 58.91
CA GLY A 260 0.95 -21.23 60.03
C GLY A 260 0.19 -20.58 61.18
N ASP A 261 -0.37 -21.46 62.03
CA ASP A 261 -0.68 -21.38 63.47
C ASP A 261 -1.21 -20.09 64.13
#